data_AF-Q74DU8-F1
#
_entry.id   AF-Q74DU8-F1
#
_cell.length_a   1.000
_cell.length_b   1.000
_cell.length_c   1.000
_cell.angle_alpha   90.00
_cell.angle_beta   90.00
_cell.angle_gamma   90.00
#
_symmetry.space_group_name_H-M   'P 1'
#
loop_
_entity.id
_entity.type
_entity.pdbx_description
1 polymer ?
#
loop_
_entity_poly.entity_id
_entity_poly.type
_entity_poly.pdbx_seq_one_letter_code
_entity_poly.pdbx_strand_id
1 'polypeptide(L)' 'MEEPVYRFSFLSVAQVHSFAMDQPVSIVLGPDNMYWVVPDAMVGELHRRGFQFFR' A
#
# COMPACT_ATOMS: atom_id res chain seq x y z
N MET A 1 -16.00 -3.98 -6.72
CA MET A 1 -14.75 -4.26 -7.45
C MET A 1 -13.65 -4.19 -6.42
N GLU A 2 -12.92 -5.28 -6.19
CA GLU A 2 -11.73 -5.23 -5.35
C GLU A 2 -10.70 -4.36 -6.08
N GLU A 3 -10.31 -3.24 -5.48
CA GLU A 3 -9.27 -2.37 -6.05
C GLU A 3 -7.93 -3.13 -6.06
N PRO A 4 -7.10 -2.97 -7.11
CA PRO A 4 -5.86 -3.72 -7.22
C PRO A 4 -4.88 -3.29 -6.14
N VAL A 5 -4.48 -4.25 -5.30
CA VAL A 5 -3.35 -4.12 -4.36
C VAL A 5 -2.08 -4.53 -5.08
N TYR A 6 -1.17 -3.58 -5.32
CA TYR A 6 0.14 -3.85 -5.91
C TYR A 6 1.13 -4.22 -4.81
N ARG A 7 1.98 -5.24 -5.05
CA ARG A 7 2.86 -5.80 -4.01
C ARG A 7 4.30 -5.84 -4.49
N PHE A 8 5.22 -5.42 -3.63
CA PHE A 8 6.64 -5.32 -3.94
C PHE A 8 7.49 -5.88 -2.82
N SER A 9 8.60 -6.54 -3.14
CA SER A 9 9.53 -7.08 -2.13
C SER A 9 10.40 -6.01 -1.48
N PHE A 10 10.46 -4.80 -2.06
CA PHE A 10 11.32 -3.72 -1.59
C PHE A 10 10.53 -2.42 -1.46
N LEU A 11 10.74 -1.70 -0.34
CA LEU A 11 10.09 -0.42 -0.06
C LEU A 11 10.39 0.62 -1.15
N SER A 12 11.63 0.67 -1.63
CA SER A 12 12.06 1.62 -2.67
C SER A 12 11.28 1.44 -3.97
N VAL A 13 10.96 0.20 -4.35
CA VAL A 13 10.18 -0.10 -5.55
C VAL A 13 8.72 0.31 -5.35
N ALA A 14 8.15 0.05 -4.18
CA ALA A 14 6.80 0.51 -3.82
C ALA A 14 6.70 2.05 -3.84
N GLN A 15 7.71 2.75 -3.36
CA GLN A 15 7.78 4.22 -3.40
C GLN A 15 7.83 4.75 -4.83
N VAL A 16 8.73 4.22 -5.67
CA VAL A 16 8.80 4.61 -7.08
C VAL A 16 7.47 4.36 -7.79
N HIS A 17 6.83 3.22 -7.53
CA HIS A 17 5.51 2.92 -8.09
C HIS A 17 4.43 3.89 -7.60
N SER A 18 4.43 4.27 -6.31
CA SER A 18 3.45 5.23 -5.77
C SER A 18 3.49 6.60 -6.46
N PHE A 19 4.66 7.04 -6.93
CA PHE A 19 4.79 8.29 -7.69
C PHE A 19 4.18 8.22 -9.10
N ALA A 20 4.00 7.01 -9.64
CA ALA A 20 3.42 6.78 -10.96
C ALA A 20 1.89 6.59 -10.92
N MET A 21 1.27 6.66 -9.74
CA MET A 21 -0.17 6.46 -9.58
C MET A 21 -0.93 7.76 -9.85
N ASP A 22 -2.00 7.69 -10.64
CA ASP A 22 -2.88 8.83 -10.95
C ASP A 22 -3.84 9.19 -9.79
N GLN A 23 -3.71 8.53 -8.65
CA GLN A 23 -4.55 8.72 -7.47
C GLN A 23 -3.72 8.64 -6.18
N PRO A 24 -4.19 9.23 -5.08
CA PRO A 24 -3.54 9.09 -3.78
C PRO A 24 -3.47 7.62 -3.33
N VAL A 25 -2.29 7.21 -2.91
CA VAL A 25 -2.01 5.86 -2.44
C VAL A 25 -1.14 5.89 -1.17
N SER A 26 -1.25 4.82 -0.39
CA SER A 26 -0.47 4.57 0.80
C SER A 26 0.33 3.28 0.66
N ILE A 27 1.47 3.21 1.37
CA ILE A 27 2.32 2.01 1.42
C ILE A 27 2.18 1.33 2.77
N VAL A 28 1.87 0.03 2.76
CA VAL A 28 1.62 -0.80 3.94
C VAL A 28 2.54 -2.02 3.96
N LEU A 29 3.00 -2.45 5.14
CA LEU A 29 3.58 -3.79 5.29
C LEU A 29 2.45 -4.83 5.35
N GLY A 30 2.37 -5.69 4.34
CA GLY A 30 1.43 -6.80 4.30
C GLY A 30 1.83 -7.96 5.21
N PRO A 31 0.87 -8.82 5.62
CA PRO A 31 1.12 -10.06 6.36
C PRO A 31 1.95 -11.09 5.59
N ASP A 32 2.10 -10.92 4.27
CA ASP A 32 2.96 -11.72 3.40
C ASP A 32 4.41 -11.20 3.35
N ASN A 33 4.78 -10.27 4.24
CA ASN A 33 6.08 -9.57 4.26
C ASN A 33 6.38 -8.80 2.97
N MET A 34 5.36 -8.39 2.23
CA MET A 34 5.48 -7.55 1.04
C MET A 34 5.01 -6.13 1.33
N TYR A 35 5.57 -5.16 0.60
CA TYR A 35 5.10 -3.77 0.61
C TYR A 35 3.92 -3.63 -0.35
N TRP A 36 2.76 -3.27 0.19
CA TRP A 36 1.53 -3.11 -0.55
C TRP A 36 1.31 -1.63 -0.86
N VAL A 37 1.10 -1.30 -2.13
CA VAL A 37 0.58 0.02 -2.54
C VAL A 37 -0.93 -0.11 -2.66
N VAL A 38 -1.65 0.64 -1.83
CA VAL A 38 -3.11 0.58 -1.71
C VAL A 38 -3.71 1.97 -1.91
N PRO A 39 -4.94 2.07 -2.46
CA PRO A 39 -5.67 3.34 -2.48
C PRO A 39 -5.85 3.93 -1.09
N ASP A 40 -5.71 5.25 -0.96
CA ASP A 40 -5.86 5.93 0.34
C ASP A 40 -7.24 5.71 0.98
N ALA A 41 -8.27 5.47 0.18
CA ALA A 41 -9.61 5.11 0.64
C ALA A 41 -9.62 3.84 1.53
N MET A 42 -8.68 2.93 1.34
CA MET A 42 -8.56 1.68 2.11
C MET A 42 -7.81 1.84 3.44
N VAL A 43 -7.09 2.96 3.64
CA VAL A 43 -6.22 3.18 4.81
C VAL A 43 -6.98 3.04 6.12
N GLY A 44 -8.19 3.59 6.20
CA GLY A 44 -9.01 3.52 7.42
C GLY A 44 -9.39 2.08 7.80
N GLU A 45 -9.69 1.23 6.83
CA GLU A 45 -9.96 -0.18 7.07
C GLU A 45 -8.71 -0.93 7.49
N LEU A 46 -7.61 -0.75 6.76
CA LEU A 46 -6.34 -1.41 7.02
C LEU A 46 -5.76 -1.01 8.40
N HIS A 47 -5.93 0.25 8.80
CA HIS A 47 -5.56 0.70 10.13
C HIS A 47 -6.39 0.02 11.23
N ARG A 48 -7.71 -0.14 11.03
CA ARG A 48 -8.57 -0.91 11.96
C ARG A 48 -8.18 -2.39 12.03
N ARG A 49 -7.61 -2.93 10.96
CA ARG A 49 -7.11 -4.31 10.90
C ARG A 49 -5.68 -4.46 11.45
N GLY A 50 -5.06 -3.38 11.91
CA GLY A 50 -3.75 -3.41 12.59
C GLY A 50 -2.54 -3.39 11.66
N PHE A 51 -2.70 -2.97 10.41
CA PHE A 51 -1.59 -2.88 9.47
C PHE A 51 -0.67 -1.69 9.78
N GLN A 52 0.64 -1.87 9.57
CA GLN A 52 1.64 -0.82 9.72
C GLN A 52 1.86 -0.09 8.40
N PHE A 53 1.85 1.24 8.46
CA PHE A 53 2.05 2.12 7.32
C PHE A 53 3.45 2.72 7.33
N PHE A 54 4.01 2.93 6.16
CA PHE A 54 5.26 3.70 5.99
C PHE A 54 4.90 5.09 5.47
N ARG A 55 5.46 6.12 6.12
CA ARG A 55 5.40 7.52 5.68
C ARG A 55 6.73 7.93 5.08
#